data_AF-A0A5I0MQV5-F1
#
_entry.id   AF-A0A5I0MQV5-F1
#
_cell.length_a   1.000
_cell.length_b   1.000
_cell.length_c   1.000
_cell.angle_alpha   90.00
_cell.angle_beta   90.00
_cell.angle_gamma   90.00
#
_symmetry.space_group_name_H-M   'P 1'
#
loop_
_entity.id
_entity.type
_entity.pdbx_description
1 polymer ?
#
loop_
_entity_poly.entity_id
_entity_poly.type
_entity_poly.pdbx_seq_one_letter_code
_entity_poly.pdbx_strand_id
1 'polypeptide(L)' 'MVTAAPRPPAPSRYASQSGGLSPEALLRHASDYGAWCQANANKLAALRAYFWPDGTGNKDK' A
#
# COMPACT_ATOMS: atom_id res chain seq x y z
N MET A 1 -18.11 -1.82 -5.00
CA MET A 1 -17.03 -2.79 -4.74
C MET A 1 -15.75 -2.00 -4.48
N VAL A 2 -15.09 -2.18 -3.34
CA VAL A 2 -13.79 -1.50 -3.08
C VAL A 2 -12.69 -2.33 -3.72
N THR A 3 -12.11 -1.82 -4.80
CA THR A 3 -10.94 -2.43 -5.43
C THR A 3 -9.68 -2.03 -4.68
N ALA A 4 -8.83 -3.00 -4.34
CA ALA A 4 -7.50 -2.73 -3.79
C ALA A 4 -6.70 -1.86 -4.78
N ALA A 5 -5.84 -0.97 -4.26
CA ALA A 5 -4.94 -0.25 -5.16
C ALA A 5 -4.01 -1.25 -5.86
N PRO A 6 -3.68 -1.05 -7.16
CA PRO A 6 -2.76 -1.94 -7.86
C PRO A 6 -1.42 -1.95 -7.13
N ARG A 7 -0.90 -3.14 -6.87
CA ARG A 7 0.37 -3.31 -6.17
C ARG A 7 1.49 -2.67 -7.01
N PRO A 8 2.43 -1.93 -6.38
CA PRO A 8 3.58 -1.43 -7.10
C PRO A 8 4.41 -2.59 -7.68
N PRO A 9 5.17 -2.33 -8.75
CA PRO A 9 6.05 -3.32 -9.35
C PRO A 9 6.98 -4.00 -8.33
N ALA A 10 7.36 -5.24 -8.63
CA ALA A 10 8.42 -5.90 -7.85
C ALA A 10 9.71 -5.07 -7.92
N PRO A 11 10.55 -5.07 -6.86
CA PRO A 11 11.76 -4.26 -6.82
C PRO A 11 12.65 -4.45 -8.06
N SER A 12 12.78 -5.69 -8.56
CA SER A 12 13.56 -6.01 -9.77
C SER A 12 13.11 -5.29 -11.04
N ARG A 13 11.88 -4.78 -11.11
CA ARG A 13 11.37 -3.98 -12.24
C ARG A 13 11.93 -2.56 -12.25
N TYR A 14 12.48 -2.10 -11.15
CA TYR A 14 13.16 -0.80 -11.03
C TYR A 14 14.66 -0.90 -11.33
N ALA A 15 15.21 -2.11 -11.41
CA ALA A 15 16.62 -2.33 -11.69
C ALA A 15 16.92 -2.17 -13.19
N SER A 16 17.96 -1.42 -13.51
CA SER A 16 18.65 -1.54 -14.81
C SER A 16 19.58 -2.75 -14.74
N GLN A 17 19.40 -3.69 -15.68
CA GLN A 17 20.12 -4.95 -15.88
C GLN A 17 21.38 -5.20 -15.03
N SER A 18 21.35 -6.33 -14.30
CA SER A 18 22.46 -6.99 -13.58
C SER A 18 23.25 -6.13 -12.59
N GLY A 19 22.75 -6.03 -11.35
CA GLY A 19 23.51 -5.43 -10.24
C GLY A 19 22.64 -4.86 -9.13
N GLY A 20 21.76 -5.67 -8.53
CA GLY A 20 20.88 -5.20 -7.46
C GLY A 20 20.04 -3.98 -7.84
N LEU A 21 19.58 -3.22 -6.84
CA LEU A 21 18.94 -1.92 -7.06
C LEU A 21 19.94 -0.81 -6.76
N SER A 22 19.99 0.19 -7.64
CA SER A 22 20.67 1.44 -7.31
C SER A 22 19.97 2.12 -6.11
N PRO A 23 20.68 2.97 -5.34
CA PRO A 23 20.06 3.75 -4.27
C PRO A 23 18.81 4.52 -4.73
N GLU A 24 18.88 5.12 -5.93
CA GLU A 24 17.75 5.81 -6.55
C GLU A 24 16.55 4.88 -6.80
N ALA A 25 16.81 3.66 -7.28
CA ALA A 25 15.77 2.67 -7.53
C ALA A 25 15.14 2.16 -6.22
N LEU A 26 15.92 2.02 -5.15
CA LEU A 26 15.43 1.69 -3.82
C LEU A 26 14.50 2.78 -3.26
N LEU A 27 14.92 4.05 -3.36
CA LEU A 27 14.12 5.18 -2.89
C LEU A 27 12.81 5.31 -3.66
N ARG A 28 12.85 5.10 -4.98
CA ARG A 28 11.65 5.08 -5.82
C ARG A 28 10.70 3.95 -5.42
N HIS A 29 11.21 2.74 -5.26
CA HIS A 29 10.39 1.60 -4.82
C HIS A 29 9.75 1.84 -3.45
N ALA A 30 10.52 2.35 -2.48
CA ALA A 30 10.02 2.65 -1.14
C ALA A 30 8.91 3.71 -1.17
N SER A 31 9.07 4.75 -1.99
CA SER A 31 8.07 5.81 -2.16
C SER A 31 6.78 5.28 -2.79
N ASP A 32 6.88 4.49 -3.86
CA ASP A 32 5.72 3.87 -4.52
C ASP A 32 4.99 2.89 -3.58
N TYR A 33 5.76 2.12 -2.80
CA TYR A 33 5.21 1.21 -1.80
C TYR A 33 4.50 1.96 -0.67
N GLY A 34 5.08 3.06 -0.19
CA GLY A 34 4.45 3.93 0.81
C GLY A 34 3.12 4.50 0.33
N ALA A 35 3.09 5.01 -0.91
CA ALA A 35 1.87 5.54 -1.53
C ALA A 35 0.77 4.47 -1.65
N TRP A 36 1.15 3.24 -2.02
CA TRP A 36 0.23 2.10 -2.08
C TRP A 36 -0.34 1.75 -0.71
N CYS A 37 0.48 1.71 0.34
CA CYS A 37 0.03 1.48 1.71
C CYS A 37 -0.99 2.53 2.16
N GLN A 38 -0.70 3.81 1.93
CA GLN A 38 -1.59 4.91 2.31
C GLN A 38 -2.94 4.83 1.58
N ALA A 39 -2.92 4.54 0.28
CA ALA A 39 -4.14 4.39 -0.51
C ALA A 39 -5.03 3.25 0.00
N ASN A 40 -4.45 2.12 0.39
CA ASN A 40 -5.21 1.01 0.97
C ASN A 40 -5.67 1.30 2.40
N ALA A 41 -4.88 2.00 3.22
CA ALA A 41 -5.28 2.43 4.55
C ALA A 41 -6.53 3.32 4.51
N ASN A 42 -6.57 4.28 3.58
CA ASN A 42 -7.74 5.15 3.39
C ASN A 42 -8.99 4.34 2.99
N LYS A 43 -8.83 3.32 2.15
CA LYS A 43 -9.91 2.41 1.76
C LYS A 43 -10.40 1.57 2.93
N LEU A 44 -9.49 1.04 3.75
CA LEU A 44 -9.83 0.29 4.96
C LEU A 44 -10.57 1.19 5.98
N ALA A 45 -10.15 2.44 6.13
CA ALA A 45 -10.85 3.42 6.98
C ALA A 45 -12.28 3.68 6.47
N ALA A 46 -12.46 3.87 5.17
CA ALA A 46 -13.78 4.05 4.56
C ALA A 46 -14.68 2.81 4.73
N LEU A 47 -14.13 1.62 4.51
CA LEU A 47 -14.84 0.35 4.74
C LEU A 47 -15.24 0.19 6.20
N ARG A 48 -14.34 0.52 7.14
CA ARG A 48 -14.61 0.47 8.56
C ARG A 48 -15.74 1.41 8.96
N ALA A 49 -15.72 2.65 8.48
CA ALA A 49 -16.78 3.62 8.74
C ALA A 49 -18.12 3.17 8.14
N TYR A 50 -18.10 2.53 6.98
CA TYR A 50 -19.30 2.02 6.32
C TYR A 50 -19.94 0.83 7.07
N PHE A 51 -19.14 -0.16 7.46
CA PHE A 51 -19.64 -1.37 8.11
C PHE A 51 -19.82 -1.23 9.63
N TRP A 52 -19.07 -0.32 10.27
CA TRP A 52 -19.12 -0.06 11.72
C TRP A 52 -19.15 1.45 12.01
N PRO A 53 -20.23 2.16 11.67
CA PRO A 53 -20.34 3.60 11.85
C PRO A 53 -20.20 4.05 13.31
N ASP A 54 -20.63 3.22 14.26
CA ASP A 54 -20.58 3.52 15.70
C ASP A 54 -19.26 3.10 16.38
N GLY A 55 -18.24 2.70 15.59
CA GLY A 55 -16.93 2.29 16.10
C GLY A 55 -16.94 0.98 16.91
N THR A 56 -18.03 0.21 16.86
CA THR A 56 -18.22 -1.05 17.60
C THR A 56 -17.42 -2.23 17.05
N GLY A 57 -16.88 -2.12 15.83
CA GLY A 57 -16.21 -3.22 15.14
C GLY A 57 -14.85 -3.66 15.67
N ASN A 58 -14.38 -3.18 16.82
CA ASN A 58 -13.05 -3.56 17.34
C ASN A 58 -12.90 -3.33 18.86
N LYS A 59 -13.84 -3.83 19.68
CA LYS A 59 -13.71 -3.78 21.15
C LYS A 59 -13.26 -5.09 21.81
N ASP A 60 -13.15 -6.19 21.06
CA ASP A 60 -13.01 -7.54 21.65
C ASP A 60 -11.69 -8.27 21.32
N LYS A 61 -10.58 -7.55 21.11
CA LYS A 61 -9.24 -8.15 21.13
C LYS A 61 -8.23 -7.27 21.86
#